data_AF-A0A1F3SJI1-F1
#
_entry.id   AF-A0A1F3SJI1-F1
#
_cell.length_a   1.000
_cell.length_b   1.000
_cell.length_c   1.000
_cell.angle_alpha   90.00
_cell.angle_beta   90.00
_cell.angle_gamma   90.00
#
_symmetry.space_group_name_H-M   'P 1'
#
loop_
_entity.id
_entity.type
_entity.pdbx_description
1 polymer ?
#
loop_
_entity_poly.entity_id
_entity_poly.type
_entity_poly.pdbx_seq_one_letter_code
_entity_poly.pdbx_strand_id
1 'polypeptide(L)'
;MTESDCKRQRLALDAQGFTLLEVLIAITLLSLLMLGVYSLVNSSAITREHTLSEDKEFVEAETALYRLETDFALLYTPLLYTVRHMTKANQNSNGPSGSEPPKDSALDKYETTERFPYISNKAIPIPALMNDDKSSFAFLCSGNKRNFESVKESNFAWVKYTLKAMEGESNEPGLMALVRYHLPLNPYSQEFDWPSASPSVLLKNVKSLTFQFWDPQRKNFVDSLKATNSDQSLIRILKVVLEWVDKNQADHKIERIFRITWPLFDTVKDDAEYNKALQQSRTTKNGAEGSGPNTSPFPNEPNED
;
A
#
# COMPACT_ATOMS: atom_id res chain seq x y z
N MET A 1 -73.77 61.86 25.42
CA MET A 1 -72.34 61.85 25.05
C MET A 1 -71.76 60.54 25.52
N THR A 2 -71.50 59.65 24.56
CA THR A 2 -71.23 58.23 24.80
C THR A 2 -69.74 57.96 24.97
N GLU A 3 -69.43 57.07 25.90
CA GLU A 3 -68.10 56.58 26.32
C GLU A 3 -67.19 56.11 25.15
N SER A 4 -67.79 55.86 23.99
CA SER A 4 -67.14 55.47 22.73
C SER A 4 -66.22 56.53 22.13
N ASP A 5 -66.46 57.83 22.39
CA ASP A 5 -65.64 58.91 21.83
C ASP A 5 -64.33 59.14 22.60
N CYS A 6 -64.29 58.77 23.89
CA CYS A 6 -63.09 58.90 24.72
C CYS A 6 -62.02 57.84 24.36
N LYS A 7 -62.43 56.64 23.91
CA LYS A 7 -61.49 55.61 23.43
C LYS A 7 -60.89 55.91 22.06
N ARG A 8 -61.61 56.61 21.17
CA ARG A 8 -61.10 56.99 19.85
C ARG A 8 -60.00 58.06 19.91
N GLN A 9 -60.08 59.00 20.85
CA GLN A 9 -59.03 60.02 21.01
C GLN A 9 -57.75 59.49 21.67
N ARG A 10 -57.81 58.42 22.47
CA ARG A 10 -56.60 57.80 23.03
C ARG A 10 -55.78 57.01 22.00
N LEU A 11 -56.42 56.44 20.98
CA LEU A 11 -55.72 55.76 19.87
C LEU A 11 -55.02 56.73 18.91
N ALA A 12 -55.36 58.02 18.94
CA ALA A 12 -54.74 59.05 18.09
C ALA A 12 -53.57 59.78 18.77
N LEU A 13 -53.41 59.65 20.10
CA LEU A 13 -52.36 60.34 20.87
C LEU A 13 -51.01 59.60 20.87
N ASP A 14 -50.96 58.35 20.39
CA ASP A 14 -49.72 57.58 20.20
C ASP A 14 -49.24 57.55 18.73
N ALA A 15 -49.86 58.32 17.84
CA ALA A 15 -49.39 58.49 16.47
C ALA A 15 -48.27 59.56 16.39
N GLN A 16 -47.26 59.45 17.25
CA GLN A 16 -46.00 60.17 17.04
C GLN A 16 -45.31 59.53 15.84
N GLY A 17 -45.47 60.15 14.66
CA GLY A 17 -44.71 59.77 13.48
C GLY A 17 -43.22 59.88 13.77
N PHE A 18 -42.46 58.86 13.36
CA PHE A 18 -41.00 58.85 13.51
C PHE A 18 -40.41 60.14 12.93
N THR A 19 -39.56 60.79 13.71
CA THR A 19 -38.87 61.97 13.20
C THR A 19 -37.90 61.54 12.08
N LEU A 20 -37.73 62.39 11.06
CA LEU A 20 -36.81 62.11 9.95
C LEU A 20 -35.38 61.83 10.45
N LEU A 21 -34.97 62.48 11.54
CA LEU A 21 -33.71 62.24 12.22
C LEU A 21 -33.58 60.82 12.76
N GLU A 22 -34.63 60.30 13.39
CA GLU A 22 -34.67 58.98 14.00
C GLU A 22 -34.62 57.86 12.95
N VAL A 23 -35.32 58.06 11.82
CA VAL A 23 -35.22 57.16 10.65
C VAL A 23 -33.81 57.18 10.06
N LEU A 24 -33.17 58.35 9.98
CA LEU A 24 -31.81 58.47 9.47
C LEU A 24 -30.80 57.77 10.39
N ILE A 25 -30.92 57.95 11.71
CA ILE A 25 -30.08 57.26 12.71
C ILE A 25 -30.31 55.74 12.67
N ALA A 26 -31.56 55.29 12.50
CA ALA A 26 -31.87 53.87 12.40
C ALA A 26 -31.24 53.22 11.16
N ILE A 27 -31.30 53.89 10.00
CA ILE A 27 -30.70 53.39 8.76
C ILE A 27 -29.18 53.35 8.85
N THR A 28 -28.53 54.35 9.49
CA THR A 28 -27.07 54.35 9.67
C THR A 28 -26.60 53.27 10.64
N LEU A 29 -27.33 53.02 11.72
CA LEU A 29 -27.03 51.90 12.62
C LEU A 29 -27.25 50.56 11.92
N LEU A 30 -28.33 50.41 11.16
CA LEU A 30 -28.61 49.19 10.41
C LEU A 30 -27.53 48.91 9.36
N SER A 31 -27.06 49.94 8.64
CA SER A 31 -26.00 49.76 7.65
C SER A 31 -24.67 49.37 8.30
N LEU A 32 -24.33 49.94 9.46
CA LEU A 32 -23.13 49.58 10.21
C LEU A 32 -23.21 48.14 10.75
N LEU A 33 -24.37 47.71 11.25
CA LEU A 33 -24.60 46.33 11.65
C LEU A 33 -24.49 45.36 10.48
N MET A 34 -25.08 45.69 9.32
CA MET A 34 -24.97 44.87 8.12
C MET A 34 -23.53 44.74 7.61
N LEU A 35 -22.73 45.83 7.68
CA LEU A 35 -21.30 45.77 7.38
C LEU A 35 -20.55 44.84 8.33
N GLY A 36 -20.87 44.89 9.63
CA GLY A 36 -20.29 43.99 10.63
C GLY A 36 -20.63 42.52 10.38
N VAL A 37 -21.90 42.22 10.08
CA VAL A 37 -22.35 40.86 9.73
C VAL A 37 -21.68 40.37 8.46
N TYR A 38 -21.61 41.20 7.40
CA TYR A 38 -20.94 40.83 6.15
C TYR A 38 -19.45 40.53 6.36
N SER A 39 -18.75 41.37 7.13
CA SER A 39 -17.34 41.16 7.45
C SER A 39 -17.11 39.85 8.21
N LEU A 40 -17.95 39.55 9.21
CA LEU A 40 -17.85 38.32 9.99
C LEU A 40 -18.14 37.08 9.13
N VAL A 41 -19.20 37.13 8.31
CA VAL A 41 -19.54 36.02 7.39
C VAL A 41 -18.42 35.79 6.38
N ASN A 42 -17.88 36.86 5.79
CA ASN A 42 -16.80 36.74 4.81
C ASN A 42 -15.51 36.20 5.45
N SER A 43 -15.12 36.69 6.63
CA SER A 43 -13.97 36.17 7.37
C SER A 43 -14.18 34.68 7.71
N SER A 44 -15.36 34.31 8.18
CA SER A 44 -15.66 32.91 8.51
C SER A 44 -15.63 32.01 7.28
N ALA A 45 -16.09 32.49 6.12
CA ALA A 45 -16.06 31.74 4.87
C ALA A 45 -14.62 31.53 4.38
N ILE A 46 -13.78 32.57 4.41
CA ILE A 46 -12.37 32.49 4.02
C ILE A 46 -11.58 31.57 4.96
N THR A 47 -11.76 31.70 6.28
CA THR A 47 -11.09 30.82 7.25
C THR A 47 -11.49 29.37 7.03
N ARG A 48 -12.79 29.09 6.83
CA ARG A 48 -13.28 27.75 6.54
C ARG A 48 -12.63 27.18 5.27
N GLU A 49 -12.59 27.95 4.19
CA GLU A 49 -12.00 27.49 2.93
C GLU A 49 -10.51 27.18 3.09
N HIS A 50 -9.77 28.04 3.78
CA HIS A 50 -8.36 27.81 4.07
C HIS A 50 -8.15 26.52 4.86
N THR A 51 -8.84 26.34 5.99
CA THR A 51 -8.73 25.13 6.82
C THR A 51 -9.12 23.87 6.05
N LEU A 52 -10.20 23.90 5.25
CA LEU A 52 -10.58 22.76 4.42
C LEU A 52 -9.52 22.43 3.37
N SER A 53 -8.88 23.45 2.79
CA SER A 53 -7.85 23.25 1.77
C SER A 53 -6.57 22.64 2.34
N GLU A 54 -6.22 22.99 3.59
CA GLU A 54 -5.08 22.47 4.35
C GLU A 54 -5.35 21.02 4.80
N ASP A 55 -6.51 20.78 5.41
CA ASP A 55 -6.93 19.45 5.86
C ASP A 55 -6.97 18.44 4.71
N LYS A 56 -7.44 18.88 3.54
CA LYS A 56 -7.52 18.02 2.36
C LYS A 56 -6.16 17.45 1.95
N GLU A 57 -5.10 18.24 2.00
CA GLU A 57 -3.75 17.80 1.62
C GLU A 57 -3.18 16.79 2.61
N PHE A 58 -3.41 17.02 3.90
CA PHE A 58 -3.02 16.06 4.93
C PHE A 58 -3.76 14.73 4.77
N VAL A 59 -5.06 14.79 4.49
CA VAL A 59 -5.88 13.61 4.20
C VAL A 59 -5.42 12.88 2.93
N GLU A 60 -5.02 13.60 1.88
CA GLU A 60 -4.44 13.00 0.68
C GLU A 60 -3.14 12.24 0.99
N ALA A 61 -2.24 12.83 1.79
CA ALA A 61 -1.00 12.18 2.20
C ALA A 61 -1.22 10.93 3.06
N GLU A 62 -2.11 10.99 4.05
CA GLU A 62 -2.47 9.83 4.87
C GLU A 62 -3.20 8.76 4.05
N THR A 63 -4.05 9.15 3.09
CA THR A 63 -4.70 8.20 2.18
C THR A 63 -3.68 7.48 1.30
N ALA A 64 -2.67 8.19 0.79
CA ALA A 64 -1.60 7.60 0.00
C ALA A 64 -0.78 6.57 0.81
N LEU A 65 -0.44 6.90 2.06
CA LEU A 65 0.28 6.00 2.96
C LEU A 65 -0.57 4.80 3.37
N TYR A 66 -1.84 5.01 3.72
CA TYR A 66 -2.77 3.94 4.05
C TYR A 66 -2.95 2.96 2.89
N ARG A 67 -2.99 3.49 1.65
CA ARG A 67 -3.04 2.64 0.46
C ARG A 67 -1.78 1.79 0.32
N LEU A 68 -0.61 2.36 0.58
CA LEU A 68 0.67 1.63 0.58
C LEU A 68 0.70 0.57 1.66
N GLU A 69 0.30 0.93 2.89
CA GLU A 69 0.21 0.01 4.03
C GLU A 69 -0.67 -1.18 3.69
N THR A 70 -1.86 -0.94 3.14
CA THR A 70 -2.82 -2.00 2.78
C THR A 70 -2.21 -2.95 1.75
N ASP A 71 -1.59 -2.42 0.70
CA ASP A 71 -0.95 -3.23 -0.33
C ASP A 71 0.22 -4.04 0.25
N PHE A 72 1.06 -3.42 1.07
CA PHE A 72 2.21 -4.08 1.70
C PHE A 72 1.81 -5.13 2.73
N ALA A 73 0.77 -4.88 3.53
CA ALA A 73 0.22 -5.84 4.48
C ALA A 73 -0.27 -7.11 3.78
N LEU A 74 -0.77 -6.97 2.53
CA LEU A 74 -1.24 -8.05 1.67
C LEU A 74 -0.20 -8.51 0.63
N LEU A 75 1.08 -8.17 0.85
CA LEU A 75 2.19 -8.65 0.04
C LEU A 75 2.17 -10.17 0.00
N TYR A 76 2.18 -10.71 -1.21
CA TYR A 76 2.18 -12.14 -1.44
C TYR A 76 3.62 -12.63 -1.60
N THR A 77 4.03 -13.55 -0.73
CA THR A 77 5.24 -14.35 -0.95
C THR A 77 5.05 -15.72 -0.30
N PRO A 78 5.28 -16.83 -1.04
CA PRO A 78 5.19 -18.18 -0.49
C PRO A 78 6.15 -18.41 0.70
N LEU A 79 7.22 -17.61 0.80
CA LEU A 79 8.21 -17.69 1.87
C LEU A 79 7.66 -17.40 3.27
N LEU A 80 6.39 -16.97 3.38
CA LEU A 80 5.69 -16.82 4.65
C LEU A 80 5.15 -18.14 5.21
N TYR A 81 5.11 -19.22 4.43
CA TYR A 81 4.58 -20.52 4.85
C TYR A 81 5.25 -21.73 4.19
N THR A 82 6.27 -21.51 3.35
CA THR A 82 7.01 -22.58 2.68
C THR A 82 8.46 -22.15 2.45
N VAL A 83 9.35 -23.10 2.18
CA VAL A 83 10.77 -22.82 1.95
C VAL A 83 11.11 -22.75 0.47
N ARG A 84 12.15 -21.98 0.15
CA ARG A 84 12.70 -21.89 -1.19
C ARG A 84 13.31 -23.23 -1.59
N HIS A 85 13.02 -23.69 -2.80
CA HIS A 85 13.69 -24.86 -3.36
C HIS A 85 15.12 -24.48 -3.76
N MET A 86 16.10 -25.20 -3.22
CA MET A 86 17.51 -25.07 -3.61
C MET A 86 17.86 -26.17 -4.60
N THR A 87 17.95 -25.84 -5.89
CA THR A 87 18.45 -26.78 -6.90
C THR A 87 19.92 -27.09 -6.61
N LYS A 88 20.28 -28.38 -6.62
CA LYS A 88 21.61 -28.90 -6.21
C LYS A 88 22.82 -28.30 -6.96
N ALA A 89 22.61 -27.53 -8.03
CA ALA A 89 23.68 -26.86 -8.78
C ALA A 89 24.48 -25.85 -7.94
N ASN A 90 23.96 -25.36 -6.81
CA ASN A 90 24.67 -24.45 -5.90
C ASN A 90 25.37 -25.15 -4.71
N GLN A 91 25.28 -26.48 -4.59
CA GLN A 91 26.13 -27.22 -3.67
C GLN A 91 27.41 -27.60 -4.44
N ASN A 92 28.52 -26.92 -4.14
CA ASN A 92 29.87 -27.31 -4.56
C ASN A 92 30.06 -28.82 -4.34
N SER A 93 29.95 -29.59 -5.41
CA SER A 93 30.02 -31.04 -5.39
C SER A 93 31.47 -31.50 -5.52
N ASN A 94 32.16 -31.59 -4.40
CA ASN A 94 33.25 -32.56 -4.20
C ASN A 94 32.65 -33.84 -3.57
N GLY A 95 31.66 -34.43 -4.23
CA GLY A 95 31.03 -35.70 -3.84
C GLY A 95 30.87 -36.61 -5.06
N PRO A 96 31.13 -37.92 -4.96
CA PRO A 96 31.21 -38.78 -6.12
C PRO A 96 29.83 -38.94 -6.77
N SER A 97 29.83 -38.76 -8.09
CA SER A 97 28.72 -39.03 -9.00
C SER A 97 28.13 -40.42 -8.76
N GLY A 98 26.84 -40.47 -8.46
CA GLY A 98 26.10 -41.72 -8.27
C GLY A 98 24.61 -41.46 -8.13
N SER A 99 23.86 -41.82 -9.18
CA SER A 99 22.41 -41.73 -9.35
C SER A 99 21.82 -40.32 -9.57
N GLU A 100 21.55 -40.01 -10.85
CA GLU A 100 20.61 -38.94 -11.21
C GLU A 100 19.24 -39.28 -10.60
N PRO A 101 18.64 -38.41 -9.76
CA PRO A 101 17.25 -38.58 -9.38
C PRO A 101 16.37 -38.46 -10.63
N PRO A 102 15.17 -39.06 -10.65
CA PRO A 102 14.29 -39.02 -11.82
C PRO A 102 13.99 -37.56 -12.19
N LYS A 103 14.35 -37.15 -13.41
CA LYS A 103 14.21 -35.80 -13.99
C LYS A 103 12.75 -35.43 -14.32
N ASP A 104 11.79 -35.80 -13.47
CA ASP A 104 10.36 -35.64 -13.78
C ASP A 104 9.57 -34.84 -12.73
N SER A 105 10.27 -34.24 -11.76
CA SER A 105 9.59 -33.35 -10.83
C SER A 105 9.28 -32.00 -11.51
N ALA A 106 8.06 -31.47 -11.32
CA ALA A 106 7.67 -30.16 -11.84
C ALA A 106 8.62 -29.02 -11.38
N LEU A 107 9.36 -29.25 -10.30
CA LEU A 107 10.40 -28.35 -9.78
C LEU A 107 11.59 -28.19 -10.73
N ASP A 108 11.95 -29.25 -11.47
CA ASP A 108 13.11 -29.24 -12.37
C ASP A 108 12.78 -28.62 -13.74
N LYS A 109 11.49 -28.49 -14.08
CA LYS A 109 11.00 -27.91 -15.35
C LYS A 109 10.69 -26.42 -15.24
N TYR A 110 10.94 -25.81 -14.08
CA TYR A 110 10.61 -24.41 -13.84
C TYR A 110 11.60 -23.47 -14.54
N GLU A 111 11.07 -22.60 -15.40
CA GLU A 111 11.85 -21.53 -16.03
C GLU A 111 11.79 -20.27 -15.17
N THR A 112 12.96 -19.82 -14.72
CA THR A 112 13.07 -18.60 -13.92
C THR A 112 12.78 -17.38 -14.77
N THR A 113 12.01 -16.44 -14.22
CA THR A 113 11.73 -15.14 -14.84
C THR A 113 12.22 -14.02 -13.94
N GLU A 114 12.32 -12.79 -14.45
CA GLU A 114 12.68 -11.63 -13.62
C GLU A 114 11.73 -11.45 -12.43
N ARG A 115 10.44 -11.75 -12.65
CA ARG A 115 9.36 -11.62 -11.67
C ARG A 115 9.25 -12.78 -10.72
N PHE A 116 9.68 -13.95 -11.16
CA PHE A 116 9.65 -15.15 -10.36
C PHE A 116 11.01 -15.83 -10.50
N PRO A 117 12.04 -15.31 -9.81
CA PRO A 117 13.40 -15.81 -9.93
C PRO A 117 13.57 -17.17 -9.27
N TYR A 118 12.67 -17.52 -8.34
CA TYR A 118 12.78 -18.72 -7.52
C TYR A 118 11.47 -19.48 -7.46
N ILE A 119 11.56 -20.76 -7.13
CA ILE A 119 10.44 -21.64 -6.86
C ILE A 119 10.56 -22.18 -5.43
N SER A 120 9.44 -22.40 -4.77
CA SER A 120 9.39 -23.07 -3.47
C SER A 120 9.46 -24.58 -3.60
N ASN A 121 9.72 -25.28 -2.48
CA ASN A 121 9.66 -26.74 -2.40
C ASN A 121 8.28 -27.34 -2.78
N LYS A 122 7.20 -26.54 -2.72
CA LYS A 122 5.85 -26.91 -3.14
C LYS A 122 5.55 -26.59 -4.61
N ALA A 123 6.57 -26.29 -5.40
CA ALA A 123 6.44 -25.88 -6.81
C ALA A 123 5.64 -24.58 -7.03
N ILE A 124 5.55 -23.72 -6.01
CA ILE A 124 4.90 -22.40 -6.11
C ILE A 124 5.98 -21.36 -6.45
N PRO A 125 5.81 -20.55 -7.51
CA PRO A 125 6.76 -19.52 -7.88
C PRO A 125 6.79 -18.39 -6.84
N ILE A 126 8.00 -17.93 -6.51
CA ILE A 126 8.24 -16.89 -5.51
C ILE A 126 8.41 -15.56 -6.24
N PRO A 127 7.54 -14.56 -6.00
CA PRO A 127 7.64 -13.28 -6.67
C PRO A 127 8.89 -12.51 -6.23
N ALA A 128 9.51 -11.79 -7.16
CA ALA A 128 10.60 -10.87 -6.91
C ALA A 128 10.07 -9.62 -6.20
N LEU A 129 10.92 -9.09 -5.31
CA LEU A 129 10.74 -7.79 -4.70
C LEU A 129 11.72 -6.85 -5.41
N MET A 130 11.20 -5.87 -6.11
CA MET A 130 11.97 -4.99 -6.99
C MET A 130 12.11 -3.62 -6.34
N ASN A 131 13.34 -3.15 -6.23
CA ASN A 131 13.69 -1.85 -5.69
C ASN A 131 14.80 -1.29 -6.58
N ASP A 132 14.38 -0.70 -7.71
CA ASP A 132 15.29 -0.17 -8.73
C ASP A 132 16.11 0.99 -8.15
N ASP A 133 15.45 1.80 -7.34
CA ASP A 133 15.99 2.97 -6.65
C ASP A 133 15.30 3.14 -5.28
N LYS A 134 15.83 4.04 -4.44
CA LYS A 134 15.30 4.26 -3.08
C LYS A 134 13.85 4.75 -3.05
N SER A 135 13.38 5.36 -4.13
CA SER A 135 12.04 5.93 -4.26
C SER A 135 11.06 5.05 -5.04
N SER A 136 11.49 3.85 -5.47
CA SER A 136 10.60 2.88 -6.08
C SER A 136 10.58 1.54 -5.36
N PHE A 137 9.39 0.95 -5.32
CA PHE A 137 9.23 -0.38 -4.76
C PHE A 137 8.09 -1.09 -5.49
N ALA A 138 8.37 -2.28 -6.03
CA ALA A 138 7.39 -3.11 -6.70
C ALA A 138 7.36 -4.52 -6.13
N PHE A 139 6.15 -5.04 -5.97
CA PHE A 139 5.89 -6.34 -5.38
C PHE A 139 4.54 -6.90 -5.83
N LEU A 140 4.34 -8.20 -5.63
CA LEU A 140 3.08 -8.87 -5.88
C LEU A 140 2.19 -8.78 -4.63
N CYS A 141 0.96 -8.33 -4.80
CA CYS A 141 -0.04 -8.22 -3.76
C CYS A 141 -1.19 -9.20 -4.00
N SER A 142 -1.75 -9.77 -2.93
CA SER A 142 -2.92 -10.67 -2.95
C SER A 142 -4.26 -9.97 -2.72
N GLY A 143 -4.25 -8.65 -2.58
CA GLY A 143 -5.40 -7.82 -2.22
C GLY A 143 -6.24 -7.31 -3.39
N ASN A 144 -6.07 -7.82 -4.62
CA ASN A 144 -6.86 -7.32 -5.75
C ASN A 144 -8.31 -7.84 -5.66
N LYS A 145 -9.27 -6.92 -5.75
CA LYS A 145 -10.69 -7.25 -5.78
C LYS A 145 -11.24 -6.96 -7.17
N ARG A 146 -11.81 -7.98 -7.80
CA ARG A 146 -12.51 -7.85 -9.08
C ARG A 146 -13.83 -7.11 -8.85
N ASN A 147 -14.03 -6.00 -9.55
CA ASN A 147 -15.26 -5.21 -9.45
C ASN A 147 -16.37 -5.73 -10.37
N PHE A 148 -16.03 -6.52 -11.38
CA PHE A 148 -16.96 -7.04 -12.38
C PHE A 148 -16.73 -8.54 -12.60
N GLU A 149 -17.81 -9.30 -12.72
CA GLU A 149 -17.79 -10.77 -12.80
C GLU A 149 -17.07 -11.31 -14.05
N SER A 150 -17.20 -10.61 -15.19
CA SER A 150 -16.67 -11.06 -16.49
C SER A 150 -15.30 -10.49 -16.86
N VAL A 151 -14.62 -9.78 -15.94
CA VAL A 151 -13.31 -9.20 -16.21
C VAL A 151 -12.20 -10.22 -15.93
N LYS A 152 -11.26 -10.35 -16.88
CA LYS A 152 -10.11 -11.26 -16.81
C LYS A 152 -8.99 -10.73 -15.89
N GLU A 153 -9.37 -10.38 -14.66
CA GLU A 153 -8.44 -9.94 -13.62
C GLU A 153 -8.14 -11.08 -12.65
N SER A 154 -6.92 -11.11 -12.13
CA SER A 154 -6.51 -12.03 -11.07
C SER A 154 -6.79 -11.43 -9.69
N ASN A 155 -6.92 -12.26 -8.65
CA ASN A 155 -6.91 -11.80 -7.26
C ASN A 155 -5.51 -11.30 -6.82
N PHE A 156 -4.48 -11.65 -7.59
CA PHE A 156 -3.14 -11.11 -7.44
C PHE A 156 -2.93 -9.95 -8.40
N ALA A 157 -2.26 -8.90 -7.93
CA ALA A 157 -1.86 -7.79 -8.77
C ALA A 157 -0.44 -7.33 -8.45
N TRP A 158 0.32 -7.02 -9.48
CA TRP A 158 1.59 -6.33 -9.32
C TRP A 158 1.33 -4.86 -9.04
N VAL A 159 1.99 -4.36 -8.01
CA VAL A 159 1.94 -2.94 -7.65
C VAL A 159 3.35 -2.37 -7.70
N LYS A 160 3.49 -1.15 -8.21
CA LYS A 160 4.74 -0.38 -8.16
C LYS A 160 4.45 1.02 -7.68
N TYR A 161 5.15 1.43 -6.64
CA TYR A 161 5.19 2.81 -6.19
C TYR A 161 6.45 3.46 -6.76
N THR A 162 6.33 4.67 -7.28
CA THR A 162 7.47 5.46 -7.75
C THR A 162 7.12 6.94 -7.72
N LEU A 163 8.14 7.79 -7.70
CA LEU A 163 7.98 9.20 -8.01
C LEU A 163 7.98 9.40 -9.53
N LYS A 164 7.07 10.24 -10.03
CA LYS A 164 7.04 10.69 -11.43
C LYS A 164 7.03 12.21 -11.46
N ALA A 165 7.77 12.82 -12.39
CA ALA A 165 7.64 14.25 -12.66
C ALA A 165 6.19 14.59 -13.03
N MET A 166 5.65 15.68 -12.48
CA MET A 166 4.31 16.14 -12.84
C MET A 166 4.34 16.79 -14.22
N GLU A 167 3.51 16.30 -15.14
CA GLU A 167 3.26 16.94 -16.43
C GLU A 167 2.14 17.98 -16.22
N GLY A 168 2.47 19.27 -16.08
CA GLY A 168 1.51 20.38 -15.88
C GLY A 168 2.03 21.56 -15.04
N GLU A 169 1.23 22.63 -14.93
CA GLU A 169 1.50 23.99 -14.38
C GLU A 169 2.07 24.13 -12.94
N SER A 170 2.70 23.11 -12.34
CA SER A 170 3.50 23.33 -11.13
C SER A 170 4.82 23.99 -11.54
N ASN A 171 4.91 25.30 -11.32
CA ASN A 171 6.07 26.15 -11.64
C ASN A 171 7.31 25.88 -10.77
N GLU A 172 7.30 24.88 -9.89
CA GLU A 172 8.43 24.57 -9.02
C GLU A 172 9.26 23.39 -9.54
N PRO A 173 10.48 23.64 -10.05
CA PRO A 173 11.36 22.58 -10.53
C PRO A 173 11.79 21.69 -9.35
N GLY A 174 11.48 20.40 -9.44
CA GLY A 174 11.92 19.38 -8.48
C GLY A 174 10.81 18.70 -7.68
N LEU A 175 9.57 19.21 -7.74
CA LEU A 175 8.42 18.53 -7.12
C LEU A 175 7.92 17.39 -8.00
N MET A 176 7.68 16.24 -7.38
CA MET A 176 7.21 15.02 -8.04
C MET A 176 5.83 14.62 -7.55
N ALA A 177 5.20 13.67 -8.24
CA ALA A 177 4.00 12.99 -7.77
C ALA A 177 4.34 11.57 -7.34
N LEU A 178 3.78 11.14 -6.21
CA LEU A 178 3.76 9.73 -5.84
C LEU A 178 2.70 9.03 -6.69
N VAL A 179 3.17 8.10 -7.52
CA VAL A 179 2.33 7.34 -8.44
C VAL A 179 2.36 5.86 -8.05
N ARG A 180 1.17 5.25 -8.07
CA ARG A 180 0.98 3.82 -7.93
C ARG A 180 0.57 3.23 -9.27
N TYR A 181 1.37 2.32 -9.79
CA TYR A 181 1.02 1.47 -10.92
C TYR A 181 0.35 0.20 -10.42
N HIS A 182 -0.66 -0.26 -11.16
CA HIS A 182 -1.44 -1.43 -10.82
C HIS A 182 -1.60 -2.33 -12.05
N LEU A 183 -1.07 -3.55 -11.99
CA LEU A 183 -1.29 -4.56 -13.03
C LEU A 183 -1.97 -5.82 -12.47
N PRO A 184 -3.30 -5.92 -12.62
CA PRO A 184 -4.07 -7.11 -12.22
C PRO A 184 -4.21 -8.15 -13.35
N LEU A 185 -3.85 -7.80 -14.58
CA LEU A 185 -3.94 -8.68 -15.75
C LEU A 185 -2.74 -9.61 -15.81
N ASN A 186 -3.00 -10.91 -15.91
CA ASN A 186 -2.00 -11.98 -16.05
C ASN A 186 -0.73 -11.76 -15.19
N PRO A 187 -0.81 -11.85 -13.85
CA PRO A 187 0.32 -11.55 -12.97
C PRO A 187 1.53 -12.49 -13.13
N TYR A 188 1.36 -13.59 -13.88
CA TYR A 188 2.38 -14.59 -14.19
C TYR A 188 2.98 -14.43 -15.61
N SER A 189 2.64 -13.36 -16.34
CA SER A 189 3.24 -13.10 -17.65
C SER A 189 4.76 -12.90 -17.53
N GLN A 190 5.49 -13.40 -18.53
CA GLN A 190 6.93 -13.18 -18.65
C GLN A 190 7.22 -11.74 -19.10
N GLU A 191 6.42 -11.24 -20.04
CA GLU A 191 6.49 -9.86 -20.51
C GLU A 191 5.70 -8.95 -19.58
N PHE A 192 6.29 -7.80 -19.25
CA PHE A 192 5.60 -6.80 -18.46
C PHE A 192 6.02 -5.39 -18.84
N ASP A 193 5.01 -4.56 -19.05
CA ASP A 193 5.19 -3.18 -19.48
C ASP A 193 4.55 -2.23 -18.46
N TRP A 194 5.37 -1.71 -17.53
CA TRP A 194 4.93 -0.67 -16.59
C TRP A 194 4.32 0.56 -17.30
N PRO A 195 4.86 1.04 -18.44
CA PRO A 195 4.21 2.06 -19.27
C PRO A 195 2.75 1.78 -19.63
N SER A 196 2.38 0.53 -19.95
CA SER A 196 0.98 0.15 -20.24
C SER A 196 0.09 0.07 -18.99
N ALA A 197 0.67 -0.06 -17.80
CA ALA A 197 -0.08 -0.22 -16.57
C ALA A 197 -0.75 1.11 -16.17
N SER A 198 -1.99 1.03 -15.68
CA SER A 198 -2.76 2.22 -15.30
C SER A 198 -2.10 2.94 -14.10
N PRO A 199 -1.59 4.17 -14.27
CA PRO A 199 -1.01 4.94 -13.18
C PRO A 199 -2.11 5.64 -12.38
N SER A 200 -2.00 5.58 -11.05
CA SER A 200 -2.85 6.35 -10.13
C SER A 200 -1.97 7.32 -9.34
N VAL A 201 -2.21 8.62 -9.50
CA VAL A 201 -1.54 9.65 -8.70
C VAL A 201 -2.14 9.61 -7.30
N LEU A 202 -1.31 9.36 -6.28
CA LEU A 202 -1.74 9.28 -4.89
C LEU A 202 -1.52 10.59 -4.13
N LEU A 203 -0.38 11.24 -4.38
CA LEU A 203 -0.01 12.50 -3.73
C LEU A 203 0.82 13.36 -4.69
N LYS A 204 0.57 14.67 -4.69
CA LYS A 204 1.31 15.66 -5.47
C LYS A 204 2.31 16.41 -4.58
N ASN A 205 3.20 17.19 -5.19
CA ASN A 205 4.17 18.02 -4.48
C ASN A 205 5.09 17.24 -3.53
N VAL A 206 5.45 16.01 -3.92
CA VAL A 206 6.34 15.15 -3.17
C VAL A 206 7.78 15.56 -3.46
N LYS A 207 8.53 15.86 -2.40
CA LYS A 207 9.93 16.24 -2.44
C LYS A 207 10.84 15.02 -2.37
N SER A 208 10.51 14.08 -1.47
CA SER A 208 11.28 12.84 -1.34
C SER A 208 10.38 11.68 -0.89
N LEU A 209 10.71 10.48 -1.38
CA LEU A 209 10.13 9.22 -0.94
C LEU A 209 11.28 8.23 -0.80
N THR A 210 11.40 7.62 0.37
CA THR A 210 12.43 6.63 0.66
C THR A 210 11.82 5.37 1.26
N PHE A 211 12.10 4.24 0.62
CA PHE A 211 11.83 2.91 1.13
C PHE A 211 13.04 2.37 1.87
N GLN A 212 12.84 1.90 3.10
CA GLN A 212 13.86 1.25 3.89
C GLN A 212 13.37 -0.09 4.41
N PHE A 213 14.22 -1.10 4.35
CA PHE A 213 13.88 -2.49 4.63
C PHE A 213 14.55 -2.92 5.93
N TRP A 214 13.82 -3.60 6.81
CA TRP A 214 14.39 -4.08 8.07
C TRP A 214 15.29 -5.29 7.85
N ASP A 215 16.56 -5.19 8.24
CA ASP A 215 17.48 -6.33 8.31
C ASP A 215 17.46 -6.93 9.74
N PRO A 216 16.94 -8.16 9.92
CA PRO A 216 16.88 -8.80 11.23
C PRO A 216 18.26 -9.14 11.82
N GLN A 217 19.29 -9.35 10.99
CA GLN A 217 20.64 -9.67 11.44
C GLN A 217 21.34 -8.41 11.97
N ARG A 218 21.24 -7.31 11.24
CA ARG A 218 21.85 -6.02 11.64
C ARG A 218 20.98 -5.24 12.64
N LYS A 219 19.72 -5.61 12.79
CA LYS A 219 18.71 -4.90 13.59
C LYS A 219 18.60 -3.41 13.20
N ASN A 220 18.69 -3.13 11.91
CA ASN A 220 18.62 -1.78 11.37
C ASN A 220 17.90 -1.76 10.02
N PHE A 221 17.41 -0.58 9.62
CA PHE A 221 16.85 -0.35 8.31
C PHE A 221 17.93 -0.10 7.26
N VAL A 222 17.78 -0.66 6.07
CA VAL A 222 18.68 -0.50 4.92
C VAL A 222 17.91 0.06 3.72
N ASP A 223 18.54 0.93 2.93
CA ASP A 223 17.88 1.62 1.81
C ASP A 223 17.72 0.76 0.53
N SER A 224 18.25 -0.47 0.52
CA SER A 224 18.19 -1.34 -0.64
C SER A 224 18.02 -2.79 -0.24
N LEU A 225 17.16 -3.50 -0.96
CA LEU A 225 16.95 -4.94 -0.75
C LEU A 225 18.23 -5.75 -0.90
N LYS A 226 19.11 -5.36 -1.83
CA LYS A 226 20.39 -6.04 -2.08
C LYS A 226 21.36 -5.90 -0.91
N ALA A 227 21.21 -4.87 -0.09
CA ALA A 227 22.05 -4.62 1.08
C ALA A 227 21.61 -5.40 2.32
N THR A 228 20.44 -6.04 2.28
CA THR A 228 19.94 -6.89 3.35
C THR A 228 20.75 -8.18 3.38
N ASN A 229 21.29 -8.55 4.54
CA ASN A 229 22.03 -9.81 4.68
C ASN A 229 21.10 -11.04 4.71
N SER A 230 19.78 -10.83 4.84
CA SER A 230 18.77 -11.89 4.79
C SER A 230 18.29 -12.18 3.37
N ASP A 231 17.43 -13.18 3.23
CA ASP A 231 16.76 -13.51 1.97
C ASP A 231 16.06 -12.28 1.37
N GLN A 232 16.52 -11.83 0.20
CA GLN A 232 16.02 -10.63 -0.49
C GLN A 232 14.56 -10.78 -0.92
N SER A 233 14.07 -12.02 -1.02
CA SER A 233 12.69 -12.34 -1.37
C SER A 233 11.73 -12.36 -0.17
N LEU A 234 12.23 -12.12 1.04
CA LEU A 234 11.44 -12.10 2.27
C LEU A 234 11.67 -10.82 3.07
N ILE A 235 10.79 -9.84 2.87
CA ILE A 235 10.70 -8.64 3.71
C ILE A 235 9.53 -8.85 4.67
N ARG A 236 9.66 -8.38 5.92
CA ARG A 236 8.55 -8.39 6.89
C ARG A 236 8.16 -7.01 7.40
N ILE A 237 9.10 -6.07 7.36
CA ILE A 237 8.93 -4.72 7.87
C ILE A 237 9.50 -3.75 6.84
N LEU A 238 8.69 -2.76 6.50
CA LEU A 238 9.04 -1.68 5.58
C LEU A 238 8.90 -0.37 6.33
N LYS A 239 9.93 0.47 6.30
CA LYS A 239 9.86 1.85 6.76
C LYS A 239 9.76 2.75 5.53
N VAL A 240 8.81 3.66 5.55
CA VAL A 240 8.59 4.66 4.49
C VAL A 240 8.77 6.03 5.10
N VAL A 241 9.65 6.81 4.49
CA VAL A 241 9.86 8.23 4.79
C VAL A 241 9.36 9.03 3.60
N LEU A 242 8.37 9.88 3.84
CA LEU A 242 7.73 10.72 2.83
C LEU A 242 7.87 12.18 3.24
N GLU A 243 8.37 13.00 2.32
CA GLU A 243 8.48 14.45 2.47
C GLU A 243 7.72 15.13 1.33
N TRP A 244 6.82 16.04 1.65
CA TRP A 244 6.00 16.76 0.67
C TRP A 244 5.85 18.23 1.05
N VAL A 245 5.43 19.04 0.08
CA VAL A 245 5.24 20.48 0.24
C VAL A 245 3.75 20.79 0.07
N ASP A 246 3.20 21.53 1.02
CA ASP A 246 1.81 21.97 0.95
C ASP A 246 1.63 23.22 0.05
N LYS A 247 0.38 23.65 -0.15
CA LYS A 247 0.10 24.91 -0.88
C LYS A 247 0.75 26.16 -0.27
N ASN A 248 1.04 26.14 1.03
CA ASN A 248 1.67 27.24 1.76
C ASN A 248 3.20 27.18 1.70
N GLN A 249 3.76 26.26 0.91
CA GLN A 249 5.20 26.03 0.80
C GLN A 249 5.85 25.55 2.09
N ALA A 250 5.08 24.97 3.01
CA ALA A 250 5.61 24.33 4.20
C ALA A 250 6.05 22.89 3.87
N ASP A 251 7.26 22.57 4.29
CA ASP A 251 7.81 21.21 4.23
C ASP A 251 7.17 20.35 5.32
N HIS A 252 6.55 19.24 4.92
CA HIS A 252 6.02 18.22 5.80
C HIS A 252 6.84 16.94 5.68
N LYS A 253 7.00 16.23 6.80
CA LYS A 253 7.71 14.95 6.86
C LYS A 253 6.94 13.96 7.70
N ILE A 254 6.73 12.77 7.15
CA ILE A 254 6.11 11.66 7.86
C ILE A 254 6.95 10.40 7.70
N GLU A 255 7.06 9.66 8.79
CA GLU A 255 7.70 8.36 8.85
C GLU A 255 6.68 7.34 9.31
N ARG A 256 6.51 6.26 8.53
CA ARG A 256 5.63 5.14 8.89
C ARG A 256 6.37 3.82 8.75
N ILE A 257 6.07 2.91 9.66
CA ILE A 257 6.60 1.54 9.65
C ILE A 257 5.42 0.60 9.40
N PHE A 258 5.49 -0.14 8.29
CA PHE A 258 4.50 -1.12 7.88
C PHE A 258 5.00 -2.52 8.17
N ARG A 259 4.07 -3.41 8.51
CA ARG A 259 4.36 -4.80 8.84
C ARG A 259 3.45 -5.73 8.05
N ILE A 260 4.00 -6.84 7.59
CA ILE A 260 3.20 -7.93 7.05
C ILE A 260 2.45 -8.61 8.22
N THR A 261 1.17 -8.89 8.02
CA THR A 261 0.27 -9.45 9.05
C THR A 261 0.41 -10.97 9.23
N TRP A 262 1.20 -11.63 8.40
CA TRP A 262 1.46 -13.06 8.49
C TRP A 262 2.30 -13.43 9.72
N PRO A 263 2.03 -14.60 10.33
CA PRO A 263 2.82 -15.10 11.45
C PRO A 263 4.30 -15.27 11.08
N LEU A 264 5.14 -15.35 12.12
CA LEU A 264 6.55 -15.64 11.93
C LEU A 264 6.70 -17.08 11.46
N PHE A 265 7.26 -17.24 10.27
CA PHE A 265 7.66 -18.53 9.71
C PHE A 265 9.18 -18.53 9.57
N ASP A 266 9.81 -19.50 10.23
CA ASP A 266 11.26 -19.66 10.27
C ASP A 266 11.69 -20.59 9.14
N THR A 267 12.00 -20.00 7.98
CA THR A 267 12.39 -20.73 6.78
C THR A 267 13.64 -21.58 6.98
N VAL A 268 14.54 -21.19 7.90
CA VAL A 268 15.78 -21.90 8.16
C VAL A 268 15.52 -23.19 8.94
N LYS A 269 14.64 -23.13 9.95
CA LYS A 269 14.27 -24.32 10.72
C LYS A 269 13.47 -25.30 9.87
N ASP A 270 12.48 -24.82 9.12
CA ASP A 270 11.63 -25.66 8.28
C ASP A 270 12.44 -26.35 7.18
N ASP A 271 13.39 -25.64 6.55
CA ASP A 271 14.29 -26.23 5.54
C ASP A 271 15.20 -27.30 6.16
N ALA A 272 15.72 -27.07 7.37
CA ALA A 272 16.52 -28.06 8.08
C ALA A 272 15.72 -29.32 8.45
N GLU A 273 14.46 -29.17 8.86
CA GLU A 273 13.56 -30.29 9.16
C GLU A 273 13.17 -31.06 7.90
N TYR A 274 12.83 -30.35 6.82
CA TYR A 274 12.54 -30.93 5.50
C TYR A 274 13.71 -31.76 4.99
N ASN A 275 14.93 -31.22 5.05
CA ASN A 275 16.14 -31.92 4.61
C ASN A 275 16.44 -33.16 5.48
N LYS A 276 16.20 -33.11 6.79
CA LYS A 276 16.32 -34.28 7.68
C LYS A 276 15.33 -35.39 7.31
N ALA A 277 14.06 -35.04 7.05
CA ALA A 277 13.05 -36.01 6.62
C ALA A 277 13.38 -36.65 5.26
N LEU A 278 13.94 -35.88 4.33
CA LEU A 278 14.39 -36.38 3.03
C LEU A 278 15.58 -37.37 3.16
N GLN A 279 16.47 -37.15 4.13
CA GLN A 279 17.58 -38.07 4.39
C GLN A 279 17.11 -39.39 5.03
N GLN A 280 16.17 -39.33 5.97
CA GLN A 280 15.59 -40.51 6.63
C GLN A 280 14.83 -41.41 5.64
N SER A 281 14.02 -40.83 4.76
CA SER A 281 13.29 -41.59 3.73
C SER A 281 14.20 -42.32 2.73
N ARG A 282 15.39 -41.77 2.45
CA ARG A 282 16.42 -42.43 1.62
C ARG A 282 17.13 -43.58 2.33
N THR A 283 17.34 -43.49 3.64
CA THR A 283 17.99 -44.57 4.42
C THR A 283 17.05 -45.77 4.60
N THR A 284 15.75 -45.54 4.77
CA THR A 284 14.76 -46.63 4.86
C THR A 284 14.58 -47.39 3.55
N LYS A 285 14.68 -46.73 2.38
CA LYS A 285 14.57 -47.39 1.07
C LYS A 285 15.77 -48.28 0.72
N ASN A 286 16.95 -48.01 1.26
CA ASN A 286 18.15 -48.83 1.00
C ASN A 286 18.28 -50.03 1.96
N GLY A 287 17.35 -50.21 2.90
CA GLY A 287 17.35 -51.31 3.88
C GLY A 287 16.25 -52.35 3.70
N ALA A 288 15.43 -52.26 2.64
CA ALA A 288 14.28 -53.14 2.43
C ALA A 288 14.34 -53.84 1.06
N GLU A 289 15.17 -54.88 0.96
CA GLU A 289 14.85 -56.03 0.10
C GLU A 289 13.72 -56.82 0.79
N GLY A 290 12.48 -56.66 0.31
CA GLY A 290 11.34 -57.43 0.79
C GLY A 290 10.01 -56.90 0.27
N SER A 291 9.39 -57.65 -0.65
CA SER A 291 8.12 -57.42 -1.33
C SER A 291 6.99 -56.81 -0.48
N GLY A 292 6.31 -55.77 -1.00
CA GLY A 292 5.01 -55.28 -0.48
C GLY A 292 4.62 -53.91 -1.03
N PRO A 293 3.32 -53.59 -1.22
CA PRO A 293 2.88 -52.66 -2.26
C PRO A 293 3.00 -51.17 -1.91
N ASN A 294 3.10 -50.41 -2.98
CA ASN A 294 3.25 -48.96 -3.11
C ASN A 294 2.20 -48.17 -2.28
N THR A 295 2.60 -47.59 -1.16
CA THR A 295 1.87 -46.51 -0.48
C THR A 295 2.72 -45.25 -0.49
N SER A 296 2.26 -44.24 -1.24
CA SER A 296 2.85 -42.91 -1.34
C SER A 296 2.97 -42.23 0.04
N PRO A 297 4.00 -41.41 0.29
CA PRO A 297 4.26 -40.79 1.60
C PRO A 297 3.53 -39.45 1.79
N PHE A 298 2.45 -39.20 1.04
CA PHE A 298 1.63 -38.01 1.28
C PHE A 298 0.69 -38.29 2.45
N PRO A 299 0.63 -37.42 3.47
CA PRO A 299 -0.47 -37.46 4.42
C PRO A 299 -1.75 -37.20 3.63
N ASN A 300 -2.70 -38.14 3.70
CA ASN A 300 -4.05 -37.93 3.17
C ASN A 300 -4.60 -36.63 3.76
N GLU A 301 -5.07 -35.75 2.88
CA GLU A 301 -5.94 -34.64 3.27
C GLU A 301 -7.15 -35.21 4.04
N PRO A 302 -7.62 -34.53 5.10
CA PRO A 302 -8.87 -34.91 5.73
C PRO A 302 -10.01 -34.69 4.74
N ASN A 303 -10.77 -35.76 4.47
CA ASN A 303 -12.03 -35.66 3.74
C ASN A 303 -12.95 -34.69 4.49
N GLU A 304 -13.36 -33.61 3.81
CA GLU A 304 -14.50 -32.80 4.22
C GLU A 304 -15.78 -33.49 3.72
N ASP A 305 -16.58 -33.98 4.67
CA ASP A 305 -18.03 -34.10 4.56
C ASP A 305 -18.68 -32.83 5.16
#